data_AF-A0A965FEI8-F1
#
_entry.id   AF-A0A965FEI8-F1
#
_cell.length_a   1.000
_cell.length_b   1.000
_cell.length_c   1.000
_cell.angle_alpha   90.00
_cell.angle_beta   90.00
_cell.angle_gamma   90.00
#
_symmetry.space_group_name_H-M   'P 1'
#
loop_
_entity.id
_entity.type
_entity.pdbx_description
1 polymer ?
#
loop_
_entity_poly.entity_id
_entity_poly.type
_entity_poly.pdbx_seq_one_letter_code
_entity_poly.pdbx_strand_id
1 'polypeptide(L)'
;INRFRWVEYSFSATLMLVLICAYSGITDIAAILTMIGANVAMILFGWLQETMNPPGRTVTTMKPFWFGTLAGIMPWAAVWTNVIGADTVPGFVFGIVVAEQIFFFSFGLNQWLQYRKVGKWADYLRGEKTYLVLSLAAKSFLAWQIFGGSLAS
;
A
#
# COMPACT_ATOMS: atom_id res chain seq x y z
N ILE A 1 15.03 -11.82 -3.67
CA ILE A 1 14.95 -10.40 -3.27
C ILE A 1 14.69 -9.61 -4.54
N ASN A 2 13.58 -8.88 -4.62
CA ASN A 2 13.29 -8.02 -5.76
C ASN A 2 13.42 -6.54 -5.36
N ARG A 3 14.61 -5.97 -5.56
CA ARG A 3 14.89 -4.56 -5.20
C ARG A 3 14.10 -3.58 -6.07
N PHE A 4 13.88 -3.90 -7.34
CA PHE A 4 13.17 -3.04 -8.28
C PHE A 4 11.72 -2.81 -7.86
N ARG A 5 11.04 -3.84 -7.33
CA ARG A 5 9.68 -3.70 -6.78
C ARG A 5 9.61 -2.66 -5.67
N TRP A 6 10.53 -2.71 -4.71
CA TRP A 6 10.51 -1.80 -3.56
C TRP A 6 10.80 -0.36 -3.97
N VAL A 7 11.72 -0.16 -4.92
CA VAL A 7 11.96 1.18 -5.50
C VAL A 7 10.71 1.66 -6.23
N GLU A 8 10.14 0.87 -7.13
CA GLU A 8 8.93 1.24 -7.88
C GLU A 8 7.76 1.59 -6.96
N TYR A 9 7.44 0.74 -5.97
CA TYR A 9 6.35 1.00 -5.03
C TYR A 9 6.59 2.24 -4.17
N SER A 10 7.84 2.55 -3.82
CA SER A 10 8.13 3.74 -3.01
C SER A 10 7.75 5.04 -3.72
N PHE A 11 7.77 5.05 -5.06
CA PHE A 11 7.30 6.19 -5.85
C PHE A 11 5.82 6.05 -6.22
N SER A 12 5.44 4.91 -6.80
CA SER A 12 4.10 4.74 -7.40
C SER A 12 3.01 4.68 -6.33
N ALA A 13 3.19 3.90 -5.26
CA ALA A 13 2.21 3.83 -4.17
C ALA A 13 2.12 5.15 -3.40
N THR A 14 3.23 5.88 -3.30
CA THR A 14 3.24 7.21 -2.68
C THR A 14 2.45 8.21 -3.51
N LEU A 15 2.60 8.22 -4.84
CA LEU A 15 1.77 9.05 -5.71
C LEU A 15 0.29 8.70 -5.58
N MET A 16 -0.05 7.40 -5.56
CA MET A 16 -1.42 6.94 -5.34
C MET A 16 -1.98 7.45 -4.00
N LEU A 17 -1.21 7.35 -2.92
CA LEU A 17 -1.61 7.86 -1.61
C LEU A 17 -1.86 9.37 -1.65
N VAL A 18 -0.97 10.15 -2.27
CA VAL A 18 -1.15 11.62 -2.38
C VAL A 18 -2.43 11.97 -3.13
N LEU A 19 -2.76 11.24 -4.20
CA LEU A 19 -4.03 11.41 -4.91
C LEU A 19 -5.23 11.09 -4.01
N ILE A 20 -5.19 9.97 -3.29
CA ILE A 20 -6.25 9.59 -2.34
C ILE A 20 -6.42 10.66 -1.25
N CYS A 21 -5.32 11.20 -0.72
CA CYS A 21 -5.35 12.31 0.25
C CYS A 21 -6.08 13.52 -0.31
N ALA A 22 -5.71 13.96 -1.53
CA ALA A 22 -6.33 15.12 -2.17
C ALA A 22 -7.84 14.92 -2.38
N TYR A 23 -8.25 13.75 -2.90
CA TYR A 23 -9.67 13.41 -3.08
C TYR A 23 -10.43 13.25 -1.76
N SER A 24 -9.73 12.86 -0.69
CA SER A 24 -10.29 12.72 0.65
C SER A 24 -10.19 14.01 1.47
N GLY A 25 -9.91 15.16 0.85
CA GLY A 25 -9.93 16.46 1.52
C GLY A 25 -8.68 16.82 2.36
N ILE A 26 -7.62 16.01 2.29
CA ILE A 26 -6.34 16.29 2.99
C ILE A 26 -5.45 17.12 2.05
N THR A 27 -5.44 18.45 2.25
CA THR A 27 -4.70 19.40 1.42
C THR A 27 -3.55 20.10 2.12
N ASP A 28 -3.43 19.96 3.45
CA ASP A 28 -2.32 20.52 4.21
C ASP A 28 -0.97 19.89 3.78
N ILE A 29 -0.01 20.75 3.43
CA ILE A 29 1.28 20.33 2.88
C ILE A 29 2.08 19.56 3.94
N ALA A 30 2.02 19.97 5.21
CA ALA A 30 2.76 19.28 6.28
C ALA A 30 2.21 17.86 6.52
N ALA A 31 0.89 17.69 6.51
CA ALA A 31 0.23 16.40 6.56
C ALA A 31 0.64 15.52 5.36
N ILE A 32 0.57 16.04 4.13
CA ILE A 32 0.94 15.30 2.91
C ILE A 32 2.41 14.85 2.97
N LEU A 33 3.34 15.71 3.36
CA LEU A 33 4.76 15.37 3.49
C LEU A 33 5.00 14.26 4.51
N THR A 34 4.29 14.30 5.64
CA THR A 34 4.39 13.28 6.68
C THR A 34 3.83 11.94 6.19
N MET A 35 2.71 11.96 5.46
CA MET A 35 2.10 10.76 4.87
C MET A 35 2.99 10.14 3.79
N ILE A 36 3.64 10.97 2.95
CA ILE A 36 4.66 10.52 2.00
C ILE A 36 5.78 9.80 2.74
N GLY A 37 6.34 10.41 3.79
CA GLY A 37 7.40 9.83 4.60
C GLY A 37 7.00 8.48 5.21
N ALA A 38 5.80 8.40 5.80
CA ALA A 38 5.27 7.17 6.39
C ALA A 38 5.06 6.06 5.34
N ASN A 39 4.54 6.40 4.16
CA ASN A 39 4.31 5.44 3.09
C ASN A 39 5.62 4.91 2.51
N VAL A 40 6.60 5.79 2.25
CA VAL A 40 7.94 5.38 1.81
C VAL A 40 8.59 4.50 2.87
N ALA A 41 8.50 4.88 4.15
CA ALA A 41 9.04 4.08 5.25
C ALA A 41 8.42 2.67 5.30
N MET A 42 7.11 2.54 5.14
CA MET A 42 6.44 1.24 5.04
C MET A 42 7.05 0.37 3.93
N ILE A 43 7.23 0.94 2.73
CA ILE A 43 7.81 0.20 1.59
C ILE A 43 9.26 -0.22 1.88
N LEU A 44 10.06 0.67 2.47
CA LEU A 44 11.43 0.36 2.86
C LEU A 44 11.51 -0.72 3.96
N PHE A 45 10.53 -0.78 4.87
CA PHE A 45 10.42 -1.88 5.83
C PHE A 45 10.10 -3.22 5.17
N GLY A 46 9.33 -3.23 4.08
CA GLY A 46 9.14 -4.43 3.25
C GLY A 46 10.44 -4.88 2.59
N TRP A 47 11.23 -3.95 2.05
CA TRP A 47 12.57 -4.27 1.55
C TRP A 47 13.48 -4.81 2.68
N LEU A 48 13.47 -4.17 3.84
CA LEU A 48 14.23 -4.64 4.99
C LEU A 48 13.79 -6.04 5.44
N GLN A 49 12.48 -6.34 5.40
CA GLN A 49 11.94 -7.68 5.66
C GLN A 49 12.59 -8.71 4.74
N GLU A 50 12.78 -8.41 3.45
CA GLU A 50 13.47 -9.35 2.56
C GLU A 50 14.95 -9.49 2.84
N THR A 51 15.61 -8.37 3.12
CA THR A 51 17.05 -8.31 3.33
C THR A 51 17.45 -9.03 4.61
N MET A 52 16.66 -8.90 5.68
CA MET A 52 16.89 -9.56 6.97
C MET A 52 16.50 -11.05 6.96
N ASN A 53 15.86 -11.53 5.90
CA ASN A 53 15.39 -12.91 5.80
C ASN A 53 15.85 -13.57 4.49
N PRO A 54 17.17 -13.77 4.29
CA PRO A 54 17.71 -14.35 3.07
C PRO A 54 17.27 -15.82 2.84
N PRO A 55 17.42 -16.36 1.62
CA PRO A 55 17.20 -17.77 1.34
C PRO A 55 18.07 -18.66 2.24
N GLY A 56 17.54 -19.82 2.65
CA GLY A 56 18.29 -20.76 3.51
C GLY A 56 18.34 -20.40 5.00
N ARG A 57 17.67 -19.32 5.43
CA ARG A 57 17.56 -18.93 6.85
C ARG A 57 16.96 -20.05 7.72
N THR A 58 17.48 -20.20 8.94
CA THR A 58 16.96 -21.13 9.96
C THR A 58 15.82 -20.51 10.79
N VAL A 59 15.83 -19.18 10.94
CA VAL A 59 14.82 -18.41 11.67
C VAL A 59 14.31 -17.28 10.79
N THR A 60 13.01 -16.95 10.91
CA THR A 60 12.40 -15.81 10.21
C THR A 60 12.05 -14.72 11.22
N THR A 61 12.58 -13.51 11.03
CA THR A 61 12.15 -12.33 11.78
C THR A 61 11.00 -11.64 11.05
N MET A 62 9.95 -11.26 11.78
CA MET A 62 8.81 -10.49 11.25
C MET A 62 8.80 -9.04 11.78
N LYS A 63 9.85 -8.60 12.49
CA LYS A 63 9.89 -7.24 13.05
C LYS A 63 9.78 -6.16 11.97
N PRO A 64 10.54 -6.21 10.85
CA PRO A 64 10.41 -5.21 9.79
C PRO A 64 8.99 -5.18 9.20
N PHE A 65 8.37 -6.35 8.97
CA PHE A 65 6.97 -6.41 8.52
C PHE A 65 6.03 -5.60 9.44
N TRP A 66 6.09 -5.82 10.76
CA TRP A 66 5.21 -5.13 11.70
C TRP A 66 5.50 -3.64 11.84
N PHE A 67 6.76 -3.22 11.75
CA PHE A 67 7.12 -1.81 11.70
C PHE A 67 6.60 -1.14 10.43
N GLY A 68 6.68 -1.83 9.29
CA GLY A 68 6.06 -1.41 8.05
C GLY A 68 4.54 -1.30 8.17
N THR A 69 3.88 -2.29 8.77
CA THR A 69 2.43 -2.26 9.02
C THR A 69 2.02 -1.04 9.85
N LEU A 70 2.75 -0.73 10.92
CA LEU A 70 2.48 0.45 11.74
C LEU A 70 2.60 1.74 10.93
N ALA A 71 3.71 1.91 10.20
CA ALA A 71 3.92 3.08 9.35
C ALA A 71 2.85 3.19 8.25
N GLY A 72 2.43 2.05 7.69
CA GLY A 72 1.45 1.98 6.61
C GLY A 72 0.01 2.24 7.04
N ILE A 73 -0.38 1.92 8.28
CA ILE A 73 -1.75 2.14 8.77
C ILE A 73 -2.02 3.63 9.06
N MET A 74 -1.00 4.40 9.47
CA MET A 74 -1.21 5.80 9.88
C MET A 74 -1.79 6.69 8.77
N PRO A 75 -1.32 6.63 7.50
CA PRO A 75 -1.96 7.36 6.41
C PRO A 75 -3.44 7.01 6.22
N TRP A 76 -3.80 5.73 6.34
CA TRP A 76 -5.18 5.28 6.22
C TRP A 76 -6.07 5.78 7.36
N ALA A 77 -5.55 5.83 8.59
CA ALA A 77 -6.27 6.41 9.72
C ALA A 77 -6.61 7.89 9.48
N ALA A 78 -5.67 8.66 8.92
CA ALA A 78 -5.90 10.05 8.57
C ALA A 78 -6.96 10.20 7.45
N VAL A 79 -6.86 9.38 6.39
CA VAL A 79 -7.86 9.35 5.31
C VAL A 79 -9.26 9.06 5.84
N TRP A 80 -9.42 8.01 6.66
CA TRP A 80 -10.72 7.66 7.23
C TRP A 80 -11.26 8.71 8.19
N THR A 81 -10.39 9.38 8.94
CA THR A 81 -10.81 10.49 9.81
C THR A 81 -11.42 11.63 9.00
N ASN A 82 -10.83 11.97 7.86
CA ASN A 82 -11.37 13.01 6.98
C ASN A 82 -12.67 12.57 6.29
N VAL A 83 -12.69 11.34 5.75
CA VAL A 83 -13.88 10.77 5.09
C VAL A 83 -15.09 10.67 6.04
N ILE A 84 -14.88 10.23 7.29
CA ILE A 84 -15.97 10.11 8.28
C ILE A 84 -16.39 11.48 8.80
N GLY A 85 -15.45 12.43 8.91
CA GLY A 85 -15.70 13.77 9.40
C GLY A 85 -16.35 14.72 8.38
N ALA A 86 -16.43 14.34 7.12
CA ALA A 86 -17.00 15.17 6.06
C ALA A 86 -18.53 15.10 6.04
N ASP A 87 -19.20 16.25 5.87
CA ASP A 87 -20.66 16.32 5.75
C ASP A 87 -21.20 15.54 4.55
N THR A 88 -20.45 15.55 3.45
CA THR A 88 -20.77 14.83 2.23
C THR A 88 -19.50 14.28 1.58
N VAL A 89 -19.50 13.00 1.22
CA VAL A 89 -18.42 12.35 0.49
C VAL A 89 -18.95 11.89 -0.87
N PRO A 90 -18.33 12.31 -2.00
CA PRO A 90 -18.71 11.80 -3.31
C PRO A 90 -18.57 10.27 -3.36
N GLY A 91 -19.56 9.58 -3.93
CA GLY A 91 -19.59 8.11 -3.93
C GLY A 91 -18.36 7.46 -4.56
N PHE A 92 -17.79 8.06 -5.61
CA PHE A 92 -16.57 7.56 -6.24
C PHE A 92 -15.33 7.68 -5.32
N VAL A 93 -15.24 8.73 -4.50
CA VAL A 93 -14.15 8.92 -3.52
C VAL A 93 -14.23 7.83 -2.45
N PHE A 94 -15.43 7.58 -1.92
CA PHE A 94 -15.64 6.48 -0.97
C PHE A 94 -15.27 5.12 -1.58
N GLY A 95 -15.66 4.90 -2.84
CA GLY A 95 -15.29 3.71 -3.61
C GLY A 95 -13.77 3.54 -3.77
N ILE A 96 -13.05 4.62 -4.08
CA ILE A 96 -11.58 4.65 -4.14
C ILE A 96 -10.98 4.23 -2.80
N VAL A 97 -11.39 4.88 -1.71
CA VAL A 97 -10.82 4.65 -0.37
C VAL A 97 -11.00 3.19 0.07
N VAL A 98 -12.20 2.63 -0.09
CA VAL A 98 -12.48 1.24 0.30
C VAL A 98 -11.68 0.24 -0.56
N ALA A 99 -11.67 0.40 -1.88
CA ALA A 99 -11.01 -0.54 -2.76
C ALA A 99 -9.48 -0.51 -2.61
N GLU A 100 -8.88 0.69 -2.58
CA GLU A 100 -7.44 0.83 -2.39
C GLU A 100 -7.00 0.33 -1.00
N GLN A 101 -7.85 0.47 0.01
CA GLN A 101 -7.58 -0.10 1.33
C GLN A 101 -7.49 -1.63 1.27
N ILE A 102 -8.41 -2.28 0.54
CA ILE A 102 -8.41 -3.75 0.34
C ILE A 102 -7.16 -4.18 -0.42
N PHE A 103 -6.79 -3.48 -1.49
CA PHE A 103 -5.55 -3.75 -2.22
C PHE A 103 -4.33 -3.60 -1.33
N PHE A 104 -4.23 -2.50 -0.58
CA PHE A 104 -3.14 -2.23 0.33
C PHE A 104 -2.93 -3.34 1.38
N PHE A 105 -4.00 -3.78 2.05
CA PHE A 105 -3.89 -4.89 3.00
C PHE A 105 -3.56 -6.22 2.29
N SER A 106 -3.99 -6.41 1.04
CA SER A 106 -3.62 -7.59 0.24
C SER A 106 -2.12 -7.65 -0.06
N PHE A 107 -1.45 -6.50 -0.28
CA PHE A 107 0.01 -6.45 -0.40
C PHE A 107 0.70 -6.90 0.89
N GLY A 108 0.22 -6.41 2.04
CA GLY A 108 0.71 -6.83 3.36
C GLY A 108 0.49 -8.33 3.61
N LEU A 109 -0.70 -8.82 3.32
CA LEU A 109 -1.05 -10.24 3.45
C LEU A 109 -0.15 -11.12 2.57
N ASN A 110 0.12 -10.70 1.33
CA ASN A 110 1.01 -11.42 0.43
C ASN A 110 2.41 -11.59 1.03
N GLN A 111 2.98 -10.51 1.58
CA GLN A 111 4.28 -10.56 2.25
C GLN A 111 4.24 -11.48 3.47
N TRP A 112 3.19 -11.36 4.29
CA TRP A 112 3.03 -12.16 5.50
C TRP A 112 2.97 -13.65 5.19
N LEU A 113 2.12 -14.05 4.22
CA LEU A 113 2.00 -15.44 3.77
C LEU A 113 3.32 -15.97 3.20
N GLN A 114 4.04 -15.15 2.42
CA GLN A 114 5.32 -15.52 1.82
C GLN A 114 6.40 -15.78 2.86
N TYR A 115 6.53 -14.92 3.87
CA TYR A 115 7.54 -15.10 4.92
C TYR A 115 7.17 -16.16 5.95
N ARG A 116 5.87 -16.44 6.12
CA ARG A 116 5.35 -17.55 6.93
C ARG A 116 5.27 -18.88 6.16
N LYS A 117 5.56 -18.88 4.84
CA LYS A 117 5.50 -20.05 3.94
C LYS A 117 4.16 -20.80 4.01
N VAL A 118 3.05 -20.07 4.07
CA VAL A 118 1.71 -20.67 4.19
C VAL A 118 1.19 -21.14 2.84
N GLY A 119 0.89 -22.43 2.71
CA GLY A 119 0.29 -23.02 1.50
C GLY A 119 1.11 -22.73 0.24
N LYS A 120 0.45 -22.19 -0.80
CA LYS A 120 1.08 -21.89 -2.10
C LYS A 120 2.16 -20.79 -2.03
N TRP A 121 2.17 -19.98 -0.96
CA TRP A 121 3.17 -18.92 -0.76
C TRP A 121 4.49 -19.41 -0.18
N ALA A 122 4.64 -20.72 0.07
CA ALA A 122 5.94 -21.33 0.33
C ALA A 122 6.91 -21.16 -0.87
N ASP A 123 6.38 -21.06 -2.09
CA ASP A 123 7.14 -20.71 -3.29
C ASP A 123 7.23 -19.18 -3.44
N TYR A 124 8.46 -18.66 -3.48
CA TYR A 124 8.75 -17.24 -3.70
C TYR A 124 8.13 -16.72 -5.00
N LEU A 125 8.16 -17.51 -6.08
CA LEU A 125 7.63 -17.08 -7.38
C LEU A 125 6.12 -16.86 -7.35
N ARG A 126 5.40 -17.57 -6.47
CA ARG A 126 3.97 -17.31 -6.24
C ARG A 126 3.76 -15.93 -5.64
N GLY A 127 4.51 -15.59 -4.60
CA GLY A 127 4.45 -14.27 -3.97
C GLY A 127 4.79 -13.14 -4.94
N GLU A 128 5.82 -13.31 -5.75
CA GLU A 128 6.24 -12.35 -6.78
C GLU A 128 5.14 -12.12 -7.83
N LYS A 129 4.54 -13.19 -8.37
CA LYS A 129 3.43 -13.08 -9.32
C LYS A 129 2.22 -12.36 -8.71
N THR A 130 1.91 -12.65 -7.44
CA THR A 130 0.82 -11.96 -6.74
C THR A 130 1.10 -10.46 -6.59
N TYR A 131 2.33 -10.04 -6.31
CA TYR A 131 2.69 -8.61 -6.29
C TYR A 131 2.45 -7.92 -7.62
N LEU A 132 2.82 -8.55 -8.73
CA LEU A 132 2.61 -7.99 -10.08
C LEU A 132 1.12 -7.82 -10.39
N VAL A 133 0.30 -8.83 -10.10
CA VAL A 133 -1.15 -8.79 -10.31
C VAL A 133 -1.80 -7.72 -9.44
N LEU A 134 -1.45 -7.65 -8.16
CA LEU A 134 -1.98 -6.64 -7.25
C LEU A 134 -1.58 -5.23 -7.69
N SER A 135 -0.33 -5.03 -8.13
CA SER A 135 0.15 -3.73 -8.62
C SER A 135 -0.62 -3.25 -9.84
N LEU A 136 -0.82 -4.13 -10.81
CA LEU A 136 -1.60 -3.82 -12.01
C LEU A 136 -3.06 -3.50 -11.62
N ALA A 137 -3.69 -4.37 -10.83
CA ALA A 137 -5.10 -4.22 -10.46
C ALA A 137 -5.36 -2.92 -9.69
N ALA A 138 -4.58 -2.63 -8.65
CA ALA A 138 -4.76 -1.44 -7.82
C ALA A 138 -4.53 -0.15 -8.63
N LYS A 139 -3.41 -0.06 -9.36
CA LYS A 139 -3.10 1.12 -10.18
C LYS A 139 -4.16 1.36 -11.26
N SER A 140 -4.60 0.32 -11.94
CA SER A 140 -5.65 0.43 -12.96
C SER A 140 -6.98 0.84 -12.34
N PHE A 141 -7.36 0.24 -11.21
CA PHE A 141 -8.61 0.58 -10.53
C PHE A 141 -8.64 2.05 -10.12
N LEU A 142 -7.60 2.53 -9.41
CA LEU A 142 -7.50 3.92 -9.01
C LEU A 142 -7.56 4.87 -10.21
N ALA A 143 -6.79 4.59 -11.27
CA ALA A 143 -6.72 5.44 -12.45
C ALA A 143 -8.10 5.59 -13.12
N TRP A 144 -8.83 4.48 -13.29
CA TRP A 144 -10.15 4.51 -13.93
C TRP A 144 -11.22 5.15 -13.05
N GLN A 145 -11.16 4.97 -11.73
CA GLN A 145 -12.10 5.63 -10.81
C GLN A 145 -11.90 7.14 -10.76
N ILE A 146 -10.65 7.60 -10.72
CA ILE A 146 -10.34 9.03 -10.80
C ILE A 146 -10.78 9.59 -12.15
N PHE A 147 -10.49 8.89 -13.24
CA PHE A 147 -10.88 9.32 -14.58
C PHE A 147 -12.40 9.45 -14.72
N GLY A 148 -13.15 8.39 -14.40
CA GLY A 148 -14.61 8.39 -14.52
C GLY A 148 -15.32 9.31 -13.53
N GLY A 149 -14.77 9.46 -12.32
CA GLY A 149 -15.39 10.25 -11.25
C GLY A 149 -15.07 11.75 -11.27
N SER A 150 -13.99 12.16 -11.97
CA SER A 150 -13.57 13.57 -11.98
C SER A 150 -13.12 14.11 -13.34
N LEU A 151 -12.52 13.32 -14.22
CA LEU A 151 -11.95 13.82 -15.48
C LEU A 151 -12.90 13.69 -16.67
N ALA A 152 -13.82 12.73 -16.63
CA ALA A 152 -14.78 12.44 -17.69
C ALA A 152 -16.24 12.81 -17.33
N SER A 153 -16.45 13.32 -16.11
CA SER A 153 -17.75 13.70 -15.53
C SER A 153 -18.04 15.19 -15.69
#